data_AF-A0A3M2BEQ7-F1
#
_entry.id   AF-A0A3M2BEQ7-F1
#
_cell.length_a   1.000
_cell.length_b   1.000
_cell.length_c   1.000
_cell.angle_alpha   90.00
_cell.angle_beta   90.00
_cell.angle_gamma   90.00
#
_symmetry.space_group_name_H-M   'P 1'
#
loop_
_entity.id
_entity.type
_entity.pdbx_description
1 polymer ?
#
loop_
_entity_poly.entity_id
_entity_poly.type
_entity_poly.pdbx_seq_one_letter_code
_entity_poly.pdbx_strand_id
1 'polypeptide(L)'
;DIWPTQAEVQATVAECVTTEQFREKYARVYDENETWNNVPVSRSELYPWDERSTYIQNPPFFDGMTEQPPGFGAIRSARMLCLLGDSVTTDHISPAGRIEPETPAGQYLISMGVKPADFNSYGSRRGNDRVMTRGTFANVRVKNRIAADGDKQPEGGWTRNFTKGNTIADAPVEYIYDAAMDYKRAGIPLVVVAGKDYGMGSSRDWAAKGTMLLGVRAVIAESFERIHRSNLVFMGVLPLEFKDGQTATGLGLRGDEIIDIDIPETVEPRMDVTVRATAPDGKVTTFDCMLRLDTPVEIEYCRNGGILQTVIRKKLNEAKQMA
;
A
#
# COMPACT_ATOMS: atom_id res chain seq x y z
N ASP A 1 42.54 -23.86 6.87
CA ASP A 1 42.62 -25.18 7.54
C ASP A 1 41.29 -25.90 7.67
N ILE A 2 40.15 -25.22 7.93
CA ILE A 2 38.84 -25.88 8.14
C ILE A 2 37.79 -25.62 7.04
N TRP A 3 38.14 -24.86 6.00
CA TRP A 3 37.21 -24.58 4.91
C TRP A 3 37.28 -25.72 3.87
N PRO A 4 36.16 -26.41 3.58
CA PRO A 4 36.18 -27.52 2.65
C PRO A 4 36.52 -27.04 1.24
N THR A 5 37.31 -27.83 0.54
CA THR A 5 37.57 -27.63 -0.88
C THR A 5 36.31 -27.90 -1.70
N GLN A 6 36.25 -27.34 -2.91
CA GLN A 6 35.15 -27.58 -3.84
C GLN A 6 34.95 -29.08 -4.14
N ALA A 7 36.05 -29.84 -4.19
CA ALA A 7 36.02 -31.28 -4.44
C ALA A 7 35.35 -32.05 -3.30
N GLU A 8 35.66 -31.71 -2.04
CA GLU A 8 35.03 -32.32 -0.86
C GLU A 8 33.53 -32.02 -0.80
N VAL A 9 33.11 -30.81 -1.18
CA VAL A 9 31.68 -30.45 -1.29
C VAL A 9 30.98 -31.26 -2.38
N GLN A 10 31.57 -31.34 -3.58
CA GLN A 10 30.97 -32.07 -4.71
C GLN A 10 30.83 -33.58 -4.42
N ALA A 11 31.86 -34.19 -3.81
CA ALA A 11 31.82 -35.59 -3.42
C ALA A 11 30.69 -35.87 -2.41
N THR A 12 30.57 -35.00 -1.38
CA THR A 12 29.52 -35.11 -0.37
C THR A 12 28.11 -34.95 -0.98
N VAL A 13 27.92 -34.00 -1.90
CA VAL A 13 26.64 -33.82 -2.60
C VAL A 13 26.27 -35.06 -3.42
N ALA A 14 27.22 -35.64 -4.16
CA ALA A 14 26.98 -36.83 -4.97
C ALA A 14 26.63 -38.07 -4.10
N GLU A 15 27.20 -38.16 -2.90
CA GLU A 15 26.91 -39.24 -1.95
C GLU A 15 25.56 -39.06 -1.24
N CYS A 16 25.23 -37.83 -0.83
CA CYS A 16 24.11 -37.59 0.08
C CYS A 16 22.81 -37.12 -0.59
N VAL A 17 22.85 -36.61 -1.83
CA VAL A 17 21.67 -36.07 -2.54
C VAL A 17 21.27 -37.02 -3.67
N THR A 18 20.30 -37.88 -3.38
CA THR A 18 19.91 -39.00 -4.26
C THR A 18 18.51 -38.81 -4.82
N THR A 19 18.25 -39.32 -6.04
CA THR A 19 16.91 -39.30 -6.64
C THR A 19 15.85 -39.98 -5.78
N GLU A 20 16.23 -41.01 -5.02
CA GLU A 20 15.32 -41.77 -4.16
C GLU A 20 14.74 -40.90 -3.04
N GLN A 21 15.55 -40.06 -2.39
CA GLN A 21 15.07 -39.13 -1.36
C GLN A 21 14.03 -38.15 -1.92
N PHE A 22 14.19 -37.68 -3.15
CA PHE A 22 13.17 -36.84 -3.80
C PHE A 22 11.89 -37.65 -4.06
N ARG A 23 11.98 -38.86 -4.62
CA ARG A 23 10.80 -39.71 -4.85
C ARG A 23 10.05 -39.98 -3.57
N GLU A 24 10.75 -40.35 -2.50
CA GLU A 24 10.16 -40.64 -1.19
C GLU A 24 9.46 -39.40 -0.62
N LYS A 25 10.13 -38.23 -0.61
CA LYS A 25 9.54 -37.00 -0.05
C LYS A 25 8.34 -36.49 -0.84
N TYR A 26 8.39 -36.54 -2.17
CA TYR A 26 7.28 -36.07 -3.00
C TYR A 26 6.12 -37.06 -3.08
N ALA A 27 6.34 -38.35 -2.80
CA ALA A 27 5.27 -39.35 -2.80
C ALA A 27 4.17 -39.06 -1.77
N ARG A 28 4.49 -38.32 -0.70
CA ARG A 28 3.55 -38.08 0.42
C ARG A 28 3.31 -36.61 0.74
N VAL A 29 3.66 -35.70 -0.17
CA VAL A 29 3.61 -34.25 0.11
C VAL A 29 2.21 -33.74 0.47
N TYR A 30 1.15 -34.44 0.04
CA TYR A 30 -0.24 -34.05 0.27
C TYR A 30 -0.90 -34.71 1.47
N ASP A 31 -0.35 -35.82 1.97
CA ASP A 31 -0.98 -36.66 2.99
C ASP A 31 -0.09 -36.91 4.22
N GLU A 32 1.19 -36.53 4.20
CA GLU A 32 2.12 -36.76 5.33
C GLU A 32 1.75 -36.00 6.61
N ASN A 33 1.07 -34.86 6.51
CA ASN A 33 0.71 -34.05 7.68
C ASN A 33 -0.73 -34.32 8.15
N GLU A 34 -0.88 -35.20 9.14
CA GLU A 34 -2.18 -35.54 9.73
C GLU A 34 -2.94 -34.33 10.29
N THR A 35 -2.23 -33.35 10.86
CA THR A 35 -2.87 -32.14 11.41
C THR A 35 -3.47 -31.28 10.30
N TRP A 36 -2.76 -31.15 9.17
CA TRP A 36 -3.26 -30.46 7.97
C TRP A 36 -4.47 -31.18 7.37
N ASN A 37 -4.40 -32.51 7.23
CA ASN A 37 -5.47 -33.31 6.64
C ASN A 37 -6.78 -33.26 7.45
N ASN A 38 -6.67 -33.06 8.78
CA ASN A 38 -7.80 -32.99 9.68
C ASN A 38 -8.44 -31.59 9.79
N VAL A 39 -7.93 -30.58 9.07
CA VAL A 39 -8.55 -29.25 9.05
C VAL A 39 -9.92 -29.35 8.35
N PRO A 40 -11.02 -28.99 9.04
CA PRO A 40 -12.35 -29.10 8.44
C PRO A 40 -12.50 -28.12 7.28
N VAL A 41 -12.98 -28.62 6.13
CA VAL A 41 -13.25 -27.83 4.94
C VAL A 41 -14.73 -27.90 4.58
N SER A 42 -15.30 -26.78 4.17
CA SER A 42 -16.66 -26.73 3.60
C SER A 42 -16.55 -26.44 2.11
N ARG A 43 -17.35 -27.14 1.30
CA ARG A 43 -17.48 -26.82 -0.13
C ARG A 43 -18.55 -25.74 -0.29
N SER A 44 -18.15 -24.57 -0.76
CA SER A 44 -19.06 -23.48 -1.11
C SER A 44 -18.47 -22.67 -2.26
N GLU A 45 -19.32 -22.19 -3.16
CA GLU A 45 -18.92 -21.27 -4.24
C GLU A 45 -18.64 -19.86 -3.71
N LEU A 46 -19.40 -19.44 -2.70
CA LEU A 46 -19.22 -18.17 -2.00
C LEU A 46 -18.65 -18.41 -0.60
N TYR A 47 -17.60 -17.67 -0.25
CA TYR A 47 -16.99 -17.80 1.07
C TYR A 47 -17.94 -17.29 2.17
N PRO A 48 -18.27 -18.11 3.19
CA PRO A 48 -19.16 -17.70 4.27
C PRO A 48 -18.39 -16.83 5.26
N TRP A 49 -18.34 -15.51 4.99
CA TRP A 49 -17.65 -14.55 5.85
C TRP A 49 -18.18 -14.60 7.29
N ASP A 50 -17.26 -14.69 8.27
CA ASP A 50 -17.58 -14.55 9.69
C ASP A 50 -17.19 -13.15 10.17
N GLU A 51 -18.18 -12.33 10.53
CA GLU A 51 -17.92 -10.96 11.00
C GLU A 51 -17.06 -10.92 12.27
N ARG A 52 -17.08 -11.99 13.08
CA ARG A 52 -16.29 -12.12 14.32
C ARG A 52 -14.85 -12.54 14.07
N SER A 53 -14.52 -13.03 12.87
CA SER A 53 -13.17 -13.46 12.52
C SER A 53 -12.20 -12.28 12.60
N THR A 54 -11.10 -12.43 13.33
CA THR A 54 -10.04 -11.42 13.37
C THR A 54 -8.90 -11.72 12.38
N TYR A 55 -9.04 -12.75 11.55
CA TYR A 55 -8.02 -13.20 10.59
C TYR A 55 -8.44 -13.02 9.13
N ILE A 56 -9.67 -13.38 8.80
CA ILE A 56 -10.25 -13.32 7.45
C ILE A 56 -11.48 -12.40 7.49
N GLN A 57 -11.48 -11.34 6.69
CA GLN A 57 -12.56 -10.35 6.57
C GLN A 57 -12.83 -10.05 5.10
N ASN A 58 -14.07 -9.67 4.77
CA ASN A 58 -14.42 -9.25 3.41
C ASN A 58 -13.89 -7.82 3.15
N PRO A 59 -12.90 -7.64 2.27
CA PRO A 59 -12.30 -6.33 2.05
C PRO A 59 -13.21 -5.44 1.19
N PRO A 60 -13.24 -4.12 1.42
CA PRO A 60 -14.15 -3.18 0.74
C PRO A 60 -13.65 -2.79 -0.67
N PHE A 61 -12.91 -3.66 -1.37
CA PHE A 61 -12.32 -3.32 -2.67
C PHE A 61 -13.35 -3.06 -3.78
N PHE A 62 -14.57 -3.57 -3.60
CA PHE A 62 -15.65 -3.51 -4.58
C PHE A 62 -16.85 -2.68 -4.08
N ASP A 63 -16.75 -2.06 -2.91
CA ASP A 63 -17.83 -1.25 -2.34
C ASP A 63 -18.11 -0.04 -3.25
N GLY A 64 -19.36 0.12 -3.66
CA GLY A 64 -19.78 1.18 -4.57
C GLY A 64 -19.30 1.01 -6.03
N MET A 65 -18.73 -0.14 -6.38
CA MET A 65 -18.31 -0.43 -7.74
C MET A 65 -19.52 -0.50 -8.69
N THR A 66 -19.47 0.29 -9.76
CA THR A 66 -20.45 0.27 -10.85
C THR A 66 -19.93 -0.51 -12.06
N GLU A 67 -20.84 -0.92 -12.94
CA GLU A 67 -20.49 -1.62 -14.19
C GLU A 67 -19.63 -0.76 -15.11
N GLN A 68 -19.87 0.55 -15.15
CA GLN A 68 -19.07 1.48 -15.95
C GLN A 68 -17.83 1.92 -15.17
N PRO A 69 -16.65 2.00 -15.81
CA PRO A 69 -15.45 2.46 -15.15
C PRO A 69 -15.59 3.94 -14.73
N PRO A 70 -15.04 4.33 -13.57
CA PRO A 70 -15.10 5.72 -13.12
C PRO A 70 -14.28 6.69 -14.00
N GLY A 71 -13.39 6.17 -14.85
CA GLY A 71 -12.55 6.98 -15.71
C GLY A 71 -11.32 7.53 -14.97
N PHE A 72 -10.61 8.45 -15.64
CA PHE A 72 -9.66 9.32 -14.97
C PHE A 72 -10.41 10.59 -14.53
N GLY A 73 -10.23 10.97 -13.27
CA GLY A 73 -10.72 12.24 -12.75
C GLY A 73 -9.55 13.03 -12.18
N ALA A 74 -9.55 14.35 -12.40
CA ALA A 74 -8.58 15.23 -11.76
C ALA A 74 -8.64 15.05 -10.23
N ILE A 75 -7.47 15.03 -9.59
CA ILE A 75 -7.40 15.03 -8.13
C ILE A 75 -7.44 16.48 -7.70
N ARG A 76 -8.51 16.87 -7.02
CA ARG A 76 -8.74 18.25 -6.59
C ARG A 76 -8.70 18.37 -5.09
N SER A 77 -8.09 19.46 -4.62
CA SER A 77 -8.06 19.83 -3.21
C SER A 77 -7.55 18.71 -2.28
N ALA A 78 -6.58 17.93 -2.74
CA ALA A 78 -6.02 16.85 -1.94
C ALA A 78 -5.10 17.37 -0.82
N ARG A 79 -4.93 16.58 0.24
CA ARG A 79 -3.93 16.85 1.29
C ARG A 79 -2.80 15.82 1.24
N MET A 80 -1.60 16.27 1.58
CA MET A 80 -0.48 15.35 1.79
C MET A 80 -0.68 14.59 3.10
N LEU A 81 -0.83 13.26 3.00
CA LEU A 81 -0.87 12.39 4.17
C LEU A 81 0.54 12.15 4.71
N CYS A 82 1.51 12.04 3.81
CA CYS A 82 2.91 11.79 4.13
C CYS A 82 3.83 12.61 3.23
N LEU A 83 4.90 13.16 3.81
CA LEU A 83 6.07 13.71 3.12
C LEU A 83 7.29 12.94 3.62
N LEU A 84 7.72 11.96 2.84
CA LEU A 84 8.73 10.98 3.21
C LEU A 84 10.07 11.28 2.52
N GLY A 85 11.15 10.73 3.06
CA GLY A 85 12.49 10.82 2.47
C GLY A 85 12.75 9.73 1.43
N ASP A 86 14.03 9.46 1.21
CA ASP A 86 14.52 8.41 0.30
C ASP A 86 14.38 7.00 0.89
N SER A 87 14.42 5.99 0.02
CA SER A 87 14.53 4.58 0.33
C SER A 87 13.46 4.06 1.30
N VAL A 88 12.24 4.59 1.19
CA VAL A 88 11.09 4.10 1.94
C VAL A 88 10.75 2.69 1.47
N THR A 89 11.19 1.70 2.22
CA THR A 89 10.89 0.30 1.91
C THR A 89 9.41 -0.06 2.07
N THR A 90 8.98 -1.15 1.43
CA THR A 90 7.64 -1.72 1.66
C THR A 90 7.39 -2.15 3.12
N ASP A 91 8.44 -2.34 3.92
CA ASP A 91 8.30 -2.65 5.35
C ASP A 91 7.92 -1.40 6.16
N HIS A 92 8.36 -0.22 5.74
CA HIS A 92 7.87 1.05 6.28
C HIS A 92 6.40 1.26 5.92
N ILE A 93 6.01 0.97 4.68
CA ILE A 93 4.64 1.17 4.17
C ILE A 93 3.67 0.12 4.76
N SER A 94 4.07 -1.14 4.83
CA SER A 94 3.25 -2.25 5.33
C SER A 94 4.11 -3.17 6.20
N PRO A 95 4.29 -2.86 7.49
CA PRO A 95 5.05 -3.70 8.42
C PRO A 95 4.45 -5.11 8.49
N ALA A 96 5.30 -6.10 8.74
CA ALA A 96 4.88 -7.50 8.91
C ALA A 96 5.08 -8.02 10.34
N GLY A 97 5.75 -7.23 11.19
CA GLY A 97 6.14 -7.61 12.55
C GLY A 97 5.03 -7.46 13.58
N ARG A 98 5.44 -7.17 14.82
CA ARG A 98 4.58 -7.07 15.99
C ARG A 98 3.56 -5.93 15.88
N ILE A 99 2.38 -6.15 16.45
CA ILE A 99 1.35 -5.13 16.64
C ILE A 99 1.45 -4.68 18.10
N GLU A 100 1.62 -3.39 18.35
CA GLU A 100 1.67 -2.84 19.71
C GLU A 100 0.26 -2.43 20.18
N PRO A 101 -0.10 -2.63 21.47
CA PRO A 101 -1.44 -2.33 22.00
C PRO A 101 -1.94 -0.92 21.75
N GLU A 102 -1.06 0.07 21.84
CA GLU A 102 -1.37 1.49 21.75
C GLU A 102 -1.66 1.95 20.31
N THR A 103 -1.29 1.14 19.32
CA THR A 103 -1.51 1.47 17.90
C THR A 103 -2.99 1.30 17.50
N PRO A 104 -3.44 1.94 16.41
CA PRO A 104 -4.82 1.77 15.94
C PRO A 104 -5.20 0.30 15.70
N ALA A 105 -4.28 -0.51 15.17
CA ALA A 105 -4.48 -1.94 14.96
C ALA A 105 -4.62 -2.71 16.29
N GLY A 106 -3.79 -2.39 17.29
CA GLY A 106 -3.86 -2.97 18.63
C GLY A 106 -5.18 -2.64 19.32
N GLN A 107 -5.60 -1.37 19.28
CA GLN A 107 -6.87 -0.91 19.83
C GLN A 107 -8.07 -1.58 19.16
N TYR A 108 -8.02 -1.79 17.83
CA TYR A 108 -9.05 -2.55 17.11
C TYR A 108 -9.10 -4.03 17.53
N LEU A 109 -7.95 -4.69 17.72
CA LEU A 109 -7.94 -6.08 18.17
C LEU A 109 -8.48 -6.20 19.60
N ILE A 110 -8.15 -5.27 20.49
CA ILE A 110 -8.68 -5.20 21.86
C ILE A 110 -10.19 -5.00 21.84
N SER A 111 -10.70 -4.10 21.01
CA SER A 111 -12.15 -3.87 20.91
C SER A 111 -12.91 -5.08 20.36
N MET A 112 -12.23 -5.94 19.60
CA MET A 112 -12.74 -7.25 19.15
C MET A 112 -12.55 -8.38 20.19
N GLY A 113 -12.05 -8.06 21.40
CA GLY A 113 -11.85 -9.02 22.49
C GLY A 113 -10.56 -9.85 22.40
N VAL A 114 -9.63 -9.52 21.50
CA VAL A 114 -8.34 -10.21 21.37
C VAL A 114 -7.37 -9.68 22.43
N LYS A 115 -6.74 -10.57 23.18
CA LYS A 115 -5.74 -10.20 24.18
C LYS A 115 -4.41 -9.83 23.50
N PRO A 116 -3.60 -8.91 24.05
CA PRO A 116 -2.31 -8.53 23.48
C PRO A 116 -1.36 -9.69 23.17
N ALA A 117 -1.37 -10.75 24.01
CA ALA A 117 -0.57 -11.96 23.76
C ALA A 117 -0.99 -12.72 22.49
N ASP A 118 -2.23 -12.55 22.05
CA ASP A 118 -2.85 -13.24 20.92
C ASP A 118 -2.94 -12.35 19.66
N PHE A 119 -2.34 -11.14 19.68
CA PHE A 119 -2.32 -10.26 18.50
C PHE A 119 -1.66 -10.91 17.30
N ASN A 120 -0.64 -11.75 17.55
CA ASN A 120 0.22 -12.32 16.53
C ASN A 120 0.95 -11.17 15.77
N SER A 121 1.27 -11.34 14.50
CA SER A 121 1.96 -10.33 13.68
C SER A 121 1.05 -9.70 12.64
N TYR A 122 1.40 -8.51 12.12
CA TYR A 122 0.75 -7.95 10.94
C TYR A 122 0.79 -8.94 9.76
N GLY A 123 1.89 -9.68 9.58
CA GLY A 123 2.00 -10.72 8.55
C GLY A 123 0.92 -11.80 8.66
N SER A 124 0.58 -12.21 9.88
CA SER A 124 -0.49 -13.21 10.13
C SER A 124 -1.90 -12.66 9.91
N ARG A 125 -2.08 -11.33 9.91
CA ARG A 125 -3.37 -10.64 9.80
C ARG A 125 -3.69 -10.17 8.38
N ARG A 126 -2.93 -10.60 7.37
CA ARG A 126 -3.08 -10.17 5.97
C ARG A 126 -4.44 -10.47 5.33
N GLY A 127 -5.21 -11.41 5.86
CA GLY A 127 -6.59 -11.67 5.44
C GLY A 127 -7.61 -10.70 6.04
N ASN A 128 -7.19 -9.78 6.91
CA ASN A 128 -8.06 -8.84 7.60
C ASN A 128 -7.69 -7.40 7.23
N ASP A 129 -8.43 -6.81 6.31
CA ASP A 129 -8.20 -5.44 5.84
C ASP A 129 -8.32 -4.39 6.94
N ARG A 130 -9.16 -4.63 7.94
CA ARG A 130 -9.39 -3.72 9.06
C ARG A 130 -8.12 -3.58 9.90
N VAL A 131 -7.34 -4.65 10.07
CA VAL A 131 -6.03 -4.62 10.74
C VAL A 131 -4.96 -4.05 9.83
N MET A 132 -4.90 -4.51 8.58
CA MET A 132 -3.80 -4.14 7.69
C MET A 132 -3.85 -2.67 7.25
N THR A 133 -5.04 -2.10 7.04
CA THR A 133 -5.19 -0.66 6.77
C THR A 133 -4.71 0.18 7.96
N ARG A 134 -5.02 -0.26 9.19
CA ARG A 134 -4.50 0.37 10.43
C ARG A 134 -3.00 0.24 10.61
N GLY A 135 -2.42 -0.83 10.07
CA GLY A 135 -0.98 -1.06 10.04
C GLY A 135 -0.24 -0.31 8.94
N THR A 136 -0.95 0.32 7.99
CA THR A 136 -0.31 0.97 6.85
C THR A 136 0.40 2.24 7.31
N PHE A 137 1.69 2.36 6.97
CA PHE A 137 2.65 3.33 7.47
C PHE A 137 2.86 3.31 9.00
N ALA A 138 2.41 2.25 9.71
CA ALA A 138 2.53 2.15 11.16
C ALA A 138 3.87 1.58 11.65
N ASN A 139 4.86 1.42 10.76
CA ASN A 139 6.18 0.95 11.14
C ASN A 139 6.85 1.95 12.09
N VAL A 140 7.44 1.45 13.17
CA VAL A 140 8.07 2.25 14.23
C VAL A 140 9.26 3.09 13.74
N ARG A 141 9.79 2.84 12.54
CA ARG A 141 10.91 3.60 11.93
C ARG A 141 10.49 4.53 10.79
N VAL A 142 9.19 4.62 10.47
CA VAL A 142 8.71 5.61 9.49
C VAL A 142 9.05 7.00 9.98
N LYS A 143 9.53 7.85 9.08
CA LYS A 143 9.84 9.26 9.34
C LYS A 143 9.03 10.13 8.39
N ASN A 144 7.97 10.74 8.91
CA ASN A 144 7.11 11.62 8.13
C ASN A 144 7.40 13.08 8.47
N ARG A 145 7.85 13.88 7.49
CA ARG A 145 8.24 15.27 7.72
C ARG A 145 7.06 16.15 8.15
N ILE A 146 5.84 15.76 7.77
CA ILE A 146 4.61 16.44 8.18
C ILE A 146 4.44 16.42 9.71
N ALA A 147 4.86 15.34 10.37
CA ALA A 147 4.77 15.19 11.82
C ALA A 147 5.93 15.86 12.58
N ALA A 148 6.88 16.50 11.88
CA ALA A 148 8.01 17.13 12.54
C ALA A 148 7.57 18.33 13.40
N ASP A 149 8.35 18.58 14.45
CA ASP A 149 8.27 19.76 15.30
C ASP A 149 9.66 20.38 15.39
N GLY A 150 9.86 21.47 14.64
CA GLY A 150 11.19 22.02 14.36
C GLY A 150 12.10 20.97 13.69
N ASP A 151 13.30 20.78 14.24
CA ASP A 151 14.29 19.82 13.74
C ASP A 151 14.01 18.37 14.20
N LYS A 152 13.00 18.15 15.05
CA LYS A 152 12.67 16.82 15.58
C LYS A 152 11.62 16.17 14.69
N GLN A 153 12.04 15.12 14.00
CA GLN A 153 11.13 14.26 13.23
C GLN A 153 10.84 12.98 14.03
N PRO A 154 9.59 12.75 14.47
CA PRO A 154 9.25 11.55 15.23
C PRO A 154 9.38 10.28 14.36
N GLU A 155 9.83 9.19 14.98
CA GLU A 155 9.77 7.86 14.39
C GLU A 155 8.43 7.19 14.70
N GLY A 156 7.83 6.54 13.70
CA GLY A 156 6.54 5.88 13.79
C GLY A 156 5.53 6.37 12.77
N GLY A 157 4.34 5.76 12.78
CA GLY A 157 3.25 6.08 11.86
C GLY A 157 2.49 7.35 12.21
N TRP A 158 3.21 8.48 12.31
CA TRP A 158 2.68 9.79 12.68
C TRP A 158 2.46 10.70 11.48
N THR A 159 1.43 11.54 11.54
CA THR A 159 1.20 12.64 10.60
C THR A 159 0.47 13.79 11.30
N ARG A 160 0.29 14.93 10.62
CA ARG A 160 -0.60 16.00 11.08
C ARG A 160 -1.95 15.91 10.39
N ASN A 161 -3.00 16.10 11.18
CA ASN A 161 -4.36 16.03 10.70
C ASN A 161 -4.91 17.43 10.39
N PHE A 162 -4.81 17.82 9.12
CA PHE A 162 -5.24 19.14 8.69
C PHE A 162 -6.76 19.30 8.53
N THR A 163 -7.57 18.30 8.88
CA THR A 163 -9.01 18.51 9.09
C THR A 163 -9.29 19.22 10.41
N LYS A 164 -8.32 19.25 11.32
CA LYS A 164 -8.41 19.83 12.68
C LYS A 164 -7.50 21.05 12.88
N GLY A 165 -6.85 21.52 11.81
CA GLY A 165 -5.96 22.69 11.78
C GLY A 165 -5.47 22.91 10.35
N ASN A 166 -5.20 24.15 9.93
CA ASN A 166 -4.94 24.41 8.51
C ASN A 166 -3.45 24.38 8.12
N THR A 167 -2.56 24.41 9.10
CA THR A 167 -1.11 24.60 8.95
C THR A 167 -0.33 23.60 9.79
N ILE A 168 0.99 23.52 9.59
CA ILE A 168 1.87 22.70 10.45
C ILE A 168 1.79 23.15 11.94
N ALA A 169 1.51 24.42 12.21
CA ALA A 169 1.55 24.98 13.56
C ALA A 169 0.33 24.61 14.42
N ASP A 170 -0.84 24.43 13.82
CA ASP A 170 -2.13 24.23 14.53
C ASP A 170 -2.71 22.81 14.35
N ALA A 171 -2.33 22.09 13.29
CA ALA A 171 -2.82 20.73 13.08
C ALA A 171 -2.20 19.73 14.08
N PRO A 172 -3.03 18.93 14.79
CA PRO A 172 -2.55 17.97 15.78
C PRO A 172 -1.80 16.81 15.10
N VAL A 173 -0.79 16.28 15.81
CA VAL A 173 -0.10 15.05 15.40
C VAL A 173 -0.90 13.83 15.88
N GLU A 174 -1.24 12.94 14.95
CA GLU A 174 -2.04 11.74 15.20
C GLU A 174 -1.47 10.55 14.40
N TYR A 175 -1.97 9.35 14.63
CA TYR A 175 -1.63 8.20 13.80
C TYR A 175 -2.15 8.42 12.36
N ILE A 176 -1.35 7.98 11.38
CA ILE A 176 -1.68 8.10 9.95
C ILE A 176 -3.07 7.51 9.64
N TYR A 177 -3.42 6.37 10.23
CA TYR A 177 -4.73 5.76 10.04
C TYR A 177 -5.86 6.67 10.51
N ASP A 178 -5.75 7.26 11.70
CA ASP A 178 -6.82 8.08 12.29
C ASP A 178 -7.03 9.35 11.47
N ALA A 179 -5.95 10.03 11.09
CA ALA A 179 -6.00 11.19 10.20
C ALA A 179 -6.61 10.83 8.83
N ALA A 180 -6.20 9.71 8.23
CA ALA A 180 -6.74 9.24 6.96
C ALA A 180 -8.25 8.97 7.02
N MET A 181 -8.75 8.44 8.13
CA MET A 181 -10.19 8.23 8.33
C MET A 181 -10.96 9.56 8.47
N ASP A 182 -10.38 10.58 9.10
CA ASP A 182 -10.96 11.93 9.14
C ASP A 182 -11.07 12.54 7.75
N TYR A 183 -10.00 12.48 6.94
CA TYR A 183 -10.04 12.95 5.55
C TYR A 183 -11.07 12.19 4.70
N LYS A 184 -11.15 10.87 4.86
CA LYS A 184 -12.13 10.04 4.17
C LYS A 184 -13.56 10.45 4.52
N ARG A 185 -13.86 10.75 5.79
CA ARG A 185 -15.16 11.29 6.23
C ARG A 185 -15.45 12.67 5.63
N ALA A 186 -14.42 13.52 5.51
CA ALA A 186 -14.53 14.84 4.92
C ALA A 186 -14.60 14.84 3.37
N GLY A 187 -14.44 13.67 2.72
CA GLY A 187 -14.39 13.58 1.26
C GLY A 187 -13.13 14.18 0.64
N ILE A 188 -12.06 14.36 1.43
CA ILE A 188 -10.82 14.98 0.99
C ILE A 188 -9.87 13.89 0.46
N PRO A 189 -9.45 13.95 -0.82
CA PRO A 189 -8.49 12.99 -1.35
C PRO A 189 -7.11 13.18 -0.73
N LEU A 190 -6.34 12.10 -0.68
CA LEU A 190 -4.99 12.12 -0.12
C LEU A 190 -3.93 11.83 -1.16
N VAL A 191 -2.74 12.37 -0.93
CA VAL A 191 -1.53 12.06 -1.68
C VAL A 191 -0.39 11.70 -0.74
N VAL A 192 0.58 10.94 -1.22
CA VAL A 192 1.87 10.71 -0.56
C VAL A 192 2.95 11.34 -1.40
N VAL A 193 3.89 12.05 -0.75
CA VAL A 193 5.09 12.56 -1.39
C VAL A 193 6.31 11.85 -0.80
N ALA A 194 7.25 11.43 -1.63
CA ALA A 194 8.45 10.70 -1.21
C ALA A 194 9.69 11.11 -2.01
N GLY A 195 10.86 10.73 -1.53
CA GLY A 195 12.13 10.89 -2.24
C GLY A 195 12.38 9.75 -3.23
N LYS A 196 13.64 9.31 -3.32
CA LYS A 196 14.10 8.26 -4.23
C LYS A 196 13.74 6.87 -3.72
N ASP A 197 13.67 5.91 -4.64
CA ASP A 197 13.53 4.48 -4.40
C ASP A 197 12.31 4.13 -3.52
N TYR A 198 11.19 4.84 -3.74
CA TYR A 198 9.96 4.61 -3.01
C TYR A 198 9.41 3.21 -3.26
N GLY A 199 9.20 2.46 -2.18
CA GLY A 199 8.70 1.09 -2.22
C GLY A 199 9.77 0.01 -2.34
N MET A 200 11.03 0.29 -1.99
CA MET A 200 12.10 -0.71 -2.06
C MET A 200 11.84 -1.97 -1.21
N GLY A 201 12.33 -3.13 -1.66
CA GLY A 201 12.42 -4.33 -0.84
C GLY A 201 11.41 -5.41 -1.22
N SER A 202 10.76 -6.01 -0.22
CA SER A 202 9.90 -7.17 -0.40
C SER A 202 8.65 -6.83 -1.21
N SER A 203 8.24 -7.71 -2.14
CA SER A 203 6.96 -7.56 -2.83
C SER A 203 5.80 -7.81 -1.86
N ARG A 204 5.29 -6.75 -1.25
CA ARG A 204 4.15 -6.77 -0.33
C ARG A 204 2.99 -6.02 -0.97
N ASP A 205 1.96 -6.75 -1.40
CA ASP A 205 0.75 -6.20 -2.00
C ASP A 205 0.01 -5.22 -1.08
N TRP A 206 0.03 -5.48 0.24
CA TRP A 206 -0.53 -4.61 1.26
C TRP A 206 0.10 -3.21 1.32
N ALA A 207 1.32 -3.02 0.82
CA ALA A 207 1.89 -1.69 0.67
C ALA A 207 1.09 -0.82 -0.30
N ALA A 208 0.47 -1.41 -1.33
CA ALA A 208 -0.42 -0.69 -2.25
C ALA A 208 -1.89 -0.74 -1.79
N LYS A 209 -2.38 -1.90 -1.35
CA LYS A 209 -3.78 -2.05 -0.87
C LYS A 209 -4.07 -1.14 0.32
N GLY A 210 -3.15 -1.10 1.29
CA GLY A 210 -3.24 -0.24 2.46
C GLY A 210 -3.25 1.24 2.07
N THR A 211 -2.32 1.65 1.21
CA THR A 211 -2.23 3.03 0.69
C THR A 211 -3.54 3.45 0.03
N MET A 212 -4.11 2.61 -0.83
CA MET A 212 -5.42 2.84 -1.45
C MET A 212 -6.56 2.90 -0.40
N LEU A 213 -6.59 2.00 0.57
CA LEU A 213 -7.65 1.94 1.59
C LEU A 213 -7.60 3.12 2.59
N LEU A 214 -6.44 3.74 2.78
CA LEU A 214 -6.28 5.01 3.48
C LEU A 214 -6.87 6.19 2.69
N GLY A 215 -7.26 6.02 1.42
CA GLY A 215 -7.82 7.07 0.58
C GLY A 215 -6.78 7.84 -0.25
N VAL A 216 -5.55 7.34 -0.34
CA VAL A 216 -4.51 7.92 -1.19
C VAL A 216 -4.86 7.67 -2.65
N ARG A 217 -4.89 8.75 -3.45
CA ARG A 217 -5.22 8.73 -4.88
C ARG A 217 -3.99 8.79 -5.77
N ALA A 218 -2.90 9.38 -5.28
CA ALA A 218 -1.63 9.46 -5.99
C ALA A 218 -0.44 9.41 -5.03
N VAL A 219 0.68 8.89 -5.54
CA VAL A 219 1.99 8.98 -4.89
C VAL A 219 2.91 9.77 -5.81
N ILE A 220 3.56 10.81 -5.31
CA ILE A 220 4.52 11.65 -6.03
C ILE A 220 5.91 11.35 -5.45
N ALA A 221 6.83 10.81 -6.25
CA ALA A 221 8.16 10.44 -5.77
C ALA A 221 9.26 10.90 -6.74
N GLU A 222 10.51 10.95 -6.27
CA GLU A 222 11.65 11.18 -7.17
C GLU A 222 11.96 9.95 -8.02
N SER A 223 11.75 8.76 -7.47
CA SER A 223 11.78 7.49 -8.21
C SER A 223 11.04 6.39 -7.46
N PHE A 224 10.64 5.33 -8.17
CA PHE A 224 9.98 4.17 -7.59
C PHE A 224 10.77 2.88 -7.81
N GLU A 225 10.68 1.96 -6.85
CA GLU A 225 10.99 0.56 -7.12
C GLU A 225 9.94 -0.04 -8.08
N ARG A 226 10.41 -0.81 -9.06
CA ARG A 226 9.64 -1.31 -10.22
C ARG A 226 8.39 -2.11 -9.81
N ILE A 227 8.53 -3.04 -8.86
CA ILE A 227 7.43 -3.90 -8.41
C ILE A 227 6.42 -3.07 -7.63
N HIS A 228 6.89 -2.22 -6.72
CA HIS A 228 5.98 -1.40 -5.92
C HIS A 228 5.16 -0.42 -6.78
N ARG A 229 5.79 0.25 -7.75
CA ARG A 229 5.08 1.10 -8.73
C ARG A 229 3.94 0.33 -9.43
N SER A 230 4.22 -0.90 -9.86
CA SER A 230 3.22 -1.76 -10.52
C SER A 230 2.07 -2.10 -9.55
N ASN A 231 2.37 -2.37 -8.28
CA ASN A 231 1.35 -2.63 -7.26
C ASN A 231 0.44 -1.41 -6.99
N LEU A 232 0.98 -0.18 -7.01
CA LEU A 232 0.17 1.04 -6.91
C LEU A 232 -0.83 1.14 -8.06
N VAL A 233 -0.35 0.93 -9.30
CA VAL A 233 -1.19 0.89 -10.51
C VAL A 233 -2.28 -0.17 -10.41
N PHE A 234 -1.93 -1.38 -9.94
CA PHE A 234 -2.91 -2.46 -9.74
C PHE A 234 -4.00 -2.11 -8.74
N MET A 235 -3.74 -1.21 -7.79
CA MET A 235 -4.74 -0.71 -6.85
C MET A 235 -5.37 0.62 -7.27
N GLY A 236 -5.11 1.10 -8.49
CA GLY A 236 -5.67 2.36 -9.00
C GLY A 236 -5.08 3.62 -8.38
N VAL A 237 -3.96 3.51 -7.64
CA VAL A 237 -3.22 4.66 -7.09
C VAL A 237 -2.23 5.13 -8.15
N LEU A 238 -2.25 6.41 -8.50
CA LEU A 238 -1.45 6.94 -9.59
C LEU A 238 0.01 7.21 -9.12
N PRO A 239 1.02 6.55 -9.72
CA PRO A 239 2.42 6.88 -9.46
C PRO A 239 2.84 8.06 -10.34
N LEU A 240 3.33 9.14 -9.72
CA LEU A 240 3.84 10.33 -10.38
C LEU A 240 5.32 10.49 -10.01
N GLU A 241 6.15 10.73 -11.01
CA GLU A 241 7.58 10.95 -10.81
C GLU A 241 7.92 12.42 -11.09
N PHE A 242 8.63 13.08 -10.18
CA PHE A 242 9.10 14.46 -10.41
C PHE A 242 9.95 14.54 -11.68
N LYS A 243 9.78 15.62 -12.46
CA LYS A 243 10.59 15.85 -13.66
C LYS A 243 11.84 16.67 -13.39
N ASP A 244 12.77 16.63 -14.33
CA ASP A 244 13.89 17.59 -14.43
C ASP A 244 14.74 17.71 -13.16
N GLY A 245 14.84 16.62 -12.38
CA GLY A 245 15.57 16.60 -11.11
C GLY A 245 14.90 17.40 -9.99
N GLN A 246 13.64 17.79 -10.16
CA GLN A 246 12.85 18.43 -9.11
C GLN A 246 12.65 17.47 -7.92
N THR A 247 12.60 18.05 -6.73
CA THR A 247 12.38 17.32 -5.48
C THR A 247 11.42 18.11 -4.61
N ALA A 248 10.74 17.44 -3.68
CA ALA A 248 9.86 18.12 -2.73
C ALA A 248 10.60 19.23 -1.95
N THR A 249 11.86 18.97 -1.56
CA THR A 249 12.71 19.96 -0.87
C THR A 249 13.11 21.11 -1.80
N GLY A 250 13.49 20.83 -3.05
CA GLY A 250 13.87 21.86 -4.03
C GLY A 250 12.72 22.78 -4.40
N LEU A 251 11.49 22.27 -4.38
CA LEU A 251 10.25 23.02 -4.58
C LEU A 251 9.76 23.74 -3.30
N GLY A 252 10.42 23.50 -2.17
CA GLY A 252 10.05 24.10 -0.88
C GLY A 252 8.74 23.57 -0.30
N LEU A 253 8.31 22.36 -0.67
CA LEU A 253 7.09 21.75 -0.14
C LEU A 253 7.25 21.42 1.34
N ARG A 254 6.26 21.80 2.15
CA ARG A 254 6.27 21.63 3.61
C ARG A 254 5.36 20.51 4.09
N GLY A 255 4.31 20.20 3.33
CA GLY A 255 3.31 19.19 3.66
C GLY A 255 1.93 19.75 4.02
N ASP A 256 1.80 21.06 4.25
CA ASP A 256 0.52 21.72 4.57
C ASP A 256 -0.19 22.32 3.35
N GLU A 257 0.37 22.12 2.16
CA GLU A 257 -0.22 22.55 0.90
C GLU A 257 -1.46 21.72 0.52
N ILE A 258 -2.37 22.38 -0.19
CA ILE A 258 -3.45 21.74 -0.94
C ILE A 258 -2.90 21.35 -2.31
N ILE A 259 -3.09 20.10 -2.71
CA ILE A 259 -2.56 19.53 -3.95
C ILE A 259 -3.68 19.33 -4.97
N ASP A 260 -3.51 19.93 -6.14
CA ASP A 260 -4.31 19.67 -7.34
C ASP A 260 -3.44 18.99 -8.40
N ILE A 261 -3.96 17.93 -9.02
CA ILE A 261 -3.29 17.18 -10.10
C ILE A 261 -4.21 17.17 -11.31
N ASP A 262 -3.75 17.82 -12.38
CA ASP A 262 -4.46 17.93 -13.64
C ASP A 262 -4.25 16.67 -14.47
N ILE A 263 -5.23 15.76 -14.44
CA ILE A 263 -5.22 14.53 -15.25
C ILE A 263 -6.22 14.69 -16.39
N PRO A 264 -5.78 14.62 -17.65
CA PRO A 264 -6.68 14.70 -18.80
C PRO A 264 -7.50 13.42 -18.96
N GLU A 265 -8.62 13.50 -19.68
CA GLU A 265 -9.48 12.33 -19.96
C GLU A 265 -8.75 11.26 -20.80
N THR A 266 -7.95 11.72 -21.77
CA THR A 266 -7.11 10.88 -22.61
C THR A 266 -5.73 10.82 -22.00
N VAL A 267 -5.35 9.63 -21.53
CA VAL A 267 -4.05 9.36 -20.91
C VAL A 267 -3.23 8.50 -21.86
N GLU A 268 -1.97 8.90 -22.06
CA GLU A 268 -0.97 8.14 -22.81
C GLU A 268 0.14 7.63 -21.88
N PRO A 269 0.85 6.54 -22.23
CA PRO A 269 1.91 6.03 -21.40
C PRO A 269 2.98 7.08 -21.13
N ARG A 270 3.36 7.24 -19.85
CA ARG A 270 4.39 8.19 -19.39
C ARG A 270 4.13 9.65 -19.75
N MET A 271 2.87 10.03 -19.90
CA MET A 271 2.56 11.44 -20.17
C MET A 271 2.92 12.33 -18.98
N ASP A 272 3.16 13.60 -19.27
CA ASP A 272 3.35 14.61 -18.24
C ASP A 272 2.01 15.12 -17.73
N VAL A 273 1.94 15.38 -16.43
CA VAL A 273 0.80 16.00 -15.74
C VAL A 273 1.30 17.13 -14.86
N THR A 274 0.54 18.22 -14.80
CA THR A 274 0.87 19.37 -13.97
C THR A 274 0.28 19.21 -12.58
N VAL A 275 1.11 19.49 -11.57
CA VAL A 275 0.75 19.50 -10.15
C VAL A 275 0.84 20.92 -9.63
N ARG A 276 -0.19 21.34 -8.90
CA ARG A 276 -0.27 22.64 -8.23
C ARG A 276 -0.35 22.42 -6.72
N ALA A 277 0.62 22.94 -5.99
CA ALA A 277 0.66 22.94 -4.54
C ALA A 277 0.38 24.36 -4.03
N THR A 278 -0.76 24.55 -3.36
CA THR A 278 -1.19 25.85 -2.80
C THR A 278 -0.95 25.85 -1.30
N ALA A 279 -0.01 26.68 -0.84
CA ALA A 279 0.28 26.85 0.58
C ALA A 279 -0.84 27.62 1.31
N PRO A 280 -0.94 27.52 2.65
CA PRO A 280 -1.94 28.26 3.43
C PRO A 280 -1.88 29.78 3.29
N ASP A 281 -0.73 30.35 2.92
CA ASP A 281 -0.54 31.77 2.63
C ASP A 281 -0.99 32.18 1.21
N GLY A 282 -1.50 31.23 0.42
CA GLY A 282 -1.94 31.42 -0.95
C GLY A 282 -0.84 31.31 -2.01
N LYS A 283 0.43 31.10 -1.61
CA LYS A 283 1.51 30.88 -2.57
C LYS A 283 1.27 29.57 -3.32
N VAL A 284 1.28 29.65 -4.64
CA VAL A 284 1.14 28.48 -5.53
C VAL A 284 2.51 28.10 -6.09
N THR A 285 2.92 26.85 -5.85
CA THR A 285 4.06 26.22 -6.51
C THR A 285 3.53 25.26 -7.57
N THR A 286 3.88 25.49 -8.84
CA THR A 286 3.48 24.62 -9.96
C THR A 286 4.69 23.86 -10.48
N PHE A 287 4.53 22.57 -10.72
CA PHE A 287 5.59 21.69 -11.23
C PHE A 287 4.99 20.55 -12.02
N ASP A 288 5.78 19.95 -12.91
CA ASP A 288 5.34 18.84 -13.75
C ASP A 288 5.85 17.51 -13.21
N CYS A 289 5.02 16.48 -13.36
CA CYS A 289 5.37 15.10 -13.04
C CYS A 289 5.11 14.21 -14.24
N MET A 290 5.96 13.20 -14.44
CA MET A 290 5.67 12.11 -15.35
C MET A 290 4.69 11.14 -14.67
N LEU A 291 3.53 10.92 -15.26
CA LEU A 291 2.58 9.90 -14.82
C LEU A 291 3.11 8.51 -15.20
N ARG A 292 3.59 7.74 -14.22
CA ARG A 292 4.29 6.46 -14.39
C ARG A 292 3.35 5.27 -14.69
N LEU A 293 2.40 5.49 -15.60
CA LEU A 293 1.67 4.44 -16.30
C LEU A 293 2.49 4.08 -17.54
N ASP A 294 3.21 2.96 -17.48
CA ASP A 294 4.26 2.63 -18.44
C ASP A 294 3.71 1.91 -19.69
N THR A 295 2.46 1.41 -19.64
CA THR A 295 1.83 0.69 -20.76
C THR A 295 0.34 1.02 -20.90
N PRO A 296 -0.27 0.79 -22.07
CA PRO A 296 -1.72 0.95 -22.25
C PRO A 296 -2.57 0.08 -21.31
N VAL A 297 -2.09 -1.11 -20.95
CA VAL A 297 -2.77 -2.02 -20.02
C VAL A 297 -2.83 -1.42 -18.61
N GLU A 298 -1.78 -0.71 -18.18
CA GLU A 298 -1.77 -0.03 -16.88
C GLU A 298 -2.75 1.15 -16.85
N ILE A 299 -2.91 1.85 -17.98
CA ILE A 299 -3.92 2.89 -18.14
C ILE A 299 -5.33 2.31 -18.02
N GLU A 300 -5.59 1.16 -18.65
CA GLU A 300 -6.84 0.41 -18.52
C GLU A 300 -7.13 0.07 -17.05
N TYR A 301 -6.14 -0.43 -16.31
CA TYR A 301 -6.29 -0.76 -14.89
C TYR A 301 -6.65 0.46 -14.05
N CYS A 302 -5.91 1.57 -14.17
CA CYS A 302 -6.19 2.78 -13.41
C CYS A 302 -7.54 3.40 -13.79
N ARG A 303 -7.92 3.40 -15.08
CA ARG A 303 -9.24 3.87 -15.55
C ARG A 303 -10.39 3.08 -14.91
N ASN A 304 -10.16 1.80 -14.64
CA ASN A 304 -11.11 0.93 -13.95
C ASN A 304 -11.11 1.09 -12.43
N GLY A 305 -10.21 1.89 -11.85
CA GLY A 305 -10.00 1.98 -10.41
C GLY A 305 -9.16 0.84 -9.82
N GLY A 306 -8.52 0.02 -10.67
CA GLY A 306 -7.63 -1.07 -10.29
C GLY A 306 -7.80 -2.35 -11.13
N ILE A 307 -6.85 -3.27 -11.00
CA ILE A 307 -6.84 -4.55 -11.70
C ILE A 307 -8.01 -5.44 -11.26
N LEU A 308 -8.37 -5.42 -9.98
CA LEU A 308 -9.45 -6.25 -9.44
C LEU A 308 -10.80 -5.89 -10.09
N GLN A 309 -11.07 -4.59 -10.17
CA GLN A 309 -12.27 -4.04 -10.80
C GLN A 309 -12.27 -4.31 -12.30
N THR A 310 -11.11 -4.21 -12.96
CA THR A 310 -10.95 -4.55 -14.37
C THR A 310 -11.36 -6.00 -14.66
N VAL A 311 -10.86 -6.95 -13.85
CA VAL A 311 -11.17 -8.37 -14.02
C VAL A 311 -12.66 -8.65 -13.81
N ILE A 312 -13.29 -8.06 -12.79
CA ILE A 312 -14.72 -8.25 -12.54
C ILE A 312 -15.57 -7.68 -13.69
N ARG A 313 -15.30 -6.45 -14.15
CA ARG A 313 -16.04 -5.87 -15.30
C ARG A 313 -15.86 -6.69 -16.56
N LYS A 314 -14.65 -7.19 -16.82
CA LYS A 314 -14.38 -8.07 -17.97
C LYS A 314 -15.23 -9.34 -17.88
N LYS A 315 -15.25 -10.01 -16.73
CA LYS A 315 -16.06 -11.23 -16.51
C LYS A 315 -17.55 -10.97 -16.66
N LEU A 316 -18.04 -9.84 -16.15
CA LEU A 316 -19.43 -9.42 -16.30
C LEU A 316 -19.80 -9.18 -17.78
N ASN A 317 -18.94 -8.50 -18.52
CA ASN A 317 -19.16 -8.25 -19.95
C ASN A 317 -19.13 -9.54 -20.78
N GLU A 318 -18.20 -10.46 -20.48
CA GLU A 318 -18.15 -11.80 -21.09
C GLU A 318 -19.46 -12.57 -20.85
N ALA A 319 -19.95 -12.58 -19.61
CA ALA A 319 -21.21 -13.26 -19.26
C ALA A 319 -22.42 -12.66 -20.00
N LYS A 320 -22.48 -11.33 -20.16
CA LYS A 320 -23.55 -10.66 -20.92
C LYS A 320 -23.54 -10.97 -22.41
N GLN A 321 -22.37 -11.27 -22.99
CA GLN A 321 -22.26 -11.66 -24.41
C GLN A 321 -22.67 -13.11 -24.66
N MET A 322 -22.64 -13.95 -23.64
CA MET A 322 -23.02 -15.36 -23.71
C MET A 322 -24.51 -15.61 -23.46
N ALA A 323 -25.22 -14.64 -22.87
CA ALA A 323 -26.65 -14.69 -22.56
C ALA A 323 -27.48 -14.13 -23.73
#